data_AF-A0A447N493-F1
#
_entry.id   AF-A0A447N493-F1
#
_cell.length_a   1.000
_cell.length_b   1.000
_cell.length_c   1.000
_cell.angle_alpha   90.00
_cell.angle_beta   90.00
_cell.angle_gamma   90.00
#
_symmetry.space_group_name_H-M   'P 1'
#
loop_
_entity.id
_entity.type
_entity.pdbx_description
1 polymer ?
#
loop_
_entity_poly.entity_id
_entity_poly.type
_entity_poly.pdbx_seq_one_letter_code
_entity_poly.pdbx_strand_id
1 'polypeptide(L)' 'MFVSDVLPYEEMKLRMLNGSHSFLAYNGSLAGYEFIYQCMEDDAFKTAVHHLMTEEQANRCARIWR' A
#
# COMPACT_ATOMS: atom_id res chain seq x y z
N MET A 1 -2.92 -16.27 16.15
CA MET A 1 -4.11 -15.44 16.43
C MET A 1 -5.23 -15.94 15.53
N PHE A 2 -6.46 -16.08 16.03
CA PHE A 2 -7.61 -16.56 15.27
C PHE A 2 -8.77 -15.56 15.39
N VAL A 3 -9.55 -15.43 14.33
CA VAL A 3 -10.71 -14.53 14.23
C VAL A 3 -11.86 -15.27 13.55
N SER A 4 -13.09 -14.85 13.81
CA SER A 4 -14.28 -15.46 13.21
C SER A 4 -14.48 -15.06 11.75
N ASP A 5 -13.93 -13.91 11.32
CA ASP A 5 -13.95 -13.43 9.94
C ASP A 5 -12.59 -12.80 9.61
N VAL A 6 -11.97 -13.27 8.53
CA VAL A 6 -10.64 -12.85 8.06
C VAL A 6 -10.71 -11.71 7.03
N LEU A 7 -11.87 -11.52 6.40
CA LEU A 7 -12.02 -10.65 5.23
C LEU A 7 -11.51 -9.22 5.46
N PRO A 8 -11.80 -8.55 6.60
CA PRO A 8 -11.34 -7.18 6.83
C PRO A 8 -9.80 -7.06 6.91
N TYR A 9 -9.14 -8.09 7.46
CA TYR A 9 -7.69 -8.13 7.58
C TYR A 9 -7.01 -8.45 6.25
N GLU A 10 -7.60 -9.37 5.49
CA GLU A 10 -7.12 -9.71 4.15
C GLU A 10 -7.21 -8.50 3.23
N GLU A 11 -8.35 -7.81 3.18
CA GLU A 11 -8.51 -6.62 2.33
C GLU A 11 -7.58 -5.49 2.75
N MET A 12 -7.42 -5.25 4.06
CA MET A 12 -6.44 -4.28 4.55
C MET A 12 -5.03 -4.61 4.06
N LYS A 13 -4.60 -5.87 4.19
CA LYS A 13 -3.29 -6.31 3.70
C LYS A 13 -3.16 -6.17 2.18
N LEU A 14 -4.16 -6.63 1.44
CA LEU A 14 -4.15 -6.62 -0.03
C LEU A 14 -4.11 -5.19 -0.59
N ARG A 15 -4.76 -4.23 0.06
CA ARG A 15 -4.75 -2.83 -0.38
C ARG A 15 -3.53 -2.10 0.13
N MET A 16 -3.35 -2.06 1.45
CA MET A 16 -2.34 -1.22 2.09
C MET A 16 -0.92 -1.71 1.86
N LEU A 17 -0.68 -3.01 2.00
CA LEU A 17 0.66 -3.57 1.88
C LEU A 17 0.94 -3.96 0.43
N ASN A 18 0.12 -4.85 -0.14
CA ASN A 18 0.34 -5.33 -1.49
C ASN A 18 0.16 -4.22 -2.54
N GLY A 19 -0.90 -3.42 -2.43
CA GLY A 19 -1.14 -2.31 -3.37
C GLY A 19 -0.01 -1.29 -3.37
N SER A 20 0.43 -0.85 -2.19
CA SER A 20 1.57 0.07 -2.05
C SER A 20 2.88 -0.52 -2.53
N HIS A 21 3.13 -1.80 -2.26
CA HIS A 21 4.32 -2.48 -2.74
C HIS A 21 4.34 -2.57 -4.28
N SER A 22 3.23 -2.94 -4.90
CA SER A 22 3.10 -2.96 -6.36
C SER A 22 3.27 -1.56 -6.97
N PHE A 23 2.68 -0.53 -6.34
CA PHE A 23 2.86 0.86 -6.76
C PHE A 23 4.34 1.26 -6.78
N LEU A 24 5.07 0.98 -5.70
CA LEU A 24 6.51 1.28 -5.60
C LEU A 24 7.33 0.44 -6.58
N ALA A 25 7.04 -0.85 -6.74
CA ALA A 25 7.78 -1.74 -7.62
C ALA A 25 7.72 -1.28 -9.09
N TYR A 26 6.52 -1.00 -9.59
CA TYR A 26 6.34 -0.65 -11.00
C TYR A 26 6.88 0.75 -11.32
N ASN A 27 6.52 1.74 -10.51
CA ASN A 27 6.97 3.12 -10.75
C ASN A 27 8.45 3.30 -10.40
N GLY A 28 8.94 2.63 -9.36
CA GLY A 28 10.34 2.64 -8.97
C GLY A 28 11.24 2.04 -10.04
N SER A 29 10.83 0.92 -10.65
CA SER A 29 11.55 0.32 -11.78
C SER A 29 11.61 1.27 -12.97
N LEU A 30 10.52 1.98 -13.30
CA LEU A 30 10.52 3.00 -14.35
C LEU A 30 11.41 4.21 -14.02
N ALA A 31 11.55 4.55 -12.73
CA ALA A 31 12.44 5.60 -12.24
C ALA A 31 13.91 5.16 -12.13
N GLY A 32 14.23 3.89 -12.41
CA GLY A 32 15.59 3.35 -12.37
C GLY A 32 16.03 2.81 -11.00
N TYR A 33 15.11 2.64 -10.05
CA TYR A 33 15.39 1.97 -8.78
C TYR A 33 15.32 0.45 -8.92
N GLU A 34 16.28 -0.24 -8.31
CA GLU A 34 16.37 -1.71 -8.30
C GLU A 34 15.61 -2.30 -7.10
N PHE A 35 15.63 -1.61 -5.97
CA PHE A 35 15.03 -2.07 -4.72
C PHE A 35 13.99 -1.10 -4.17
N ILE A 36 12.96 -1.65 -3.51
CA ILE A 36 11.88 -0.86 -2.89
C ILE A 36 12.41 0.13 -1.85
N TYR A 37 13.46 -0.23 -1.10
CA TYR A 37 14.02 0.67 -0.09
C TYR A 37 14.55 1.96 -0.72
N GLN A 38 15.05 1.93 -1.96
CA GLN A 38 15.54 3.12 -2.67
C GLN A 38 14.37 4.05 -3.01
N CYS A 39 13.22 3.50 -3.41
CA CYS A 39 11.99 4.28 -3.56
C CYS A 39 11.56 4.89 -2.22
N MET A 40 11.74 4.16 -1.12
CA MET A 40 11.48 4.66 0.22
C MET A 40 12.54 5.61 0.76
N GLU A 41 13.63 5.89 0.02
CA GLU A 41 14.58 6.97 0.33
C GLU A 41 14.24 8.26 -0.45
N ASP A 42 13.52 8.15 -1.57
CA ASP A 42 13.00 9.26 -2.38
C ASP A 42 11.72 9.87 -1.76
N ASP A 43 11.75 11.17 -1.49
CA ASP A 43 10.64 11.90 -0.86
C ASP A 43 9.37 11.96 -1.74
N ALA A 44 9.49 11.96 -3.06
CA ALA A 44 8.35 11.94 -3.97
C ALA A 44 7.62 10.60 -3.87
N PHE A 45 8.36 9.49 -3.84
CA PHE A 45 7.79 8.15 -3.67
C PHE A 45 7.20 7.95 -2.27
N LYS A 46 7.88 8.37 -1.19
CA LYS A 46 7.33 8.36 0.17
C LYS A 46 6.00 9.11 0.26
N THR A 47 5.95 10.31 -0.32
CA THR A 47 4.76 11.16 -0.30
C THR A 47 3.62 10.51 -1.09
N ALA A 48 3.92 10.01 -2.29
CA ALA A 48 2.93 9.38 -3.16
C ALA A 48 2.36 8.09 -2.55
N VAL A 49 3.19 7.22 -1.98
CA VAL A 49 2.72 5.98 -1.35
C VAL A 49 1.92 6.25 -0.09
N HIS A 50 2.33 7.25 0.72
CA HIS A 50 1.55 7.66 1.88
C HIS A 50 0.16 8.16 1.47
N HIS A 51 0.09 9.03 0.45
CA HIS A 51 -1.18 9.53 -0.08
C HIS A 51 -2.07 8.40 -0.63
N LEU A 52 -1.49 7.46 -1.38
CA LEU A 52 -2.21 6.27 -1.87
C LEU A 52 -2.81 5.48 -0.69
N MET A 53 -2.05 5.27 0.37
CA MET A 53 -2.50 4.51 1.54
C MET A 53 -3.62 5.25 2.31
N THR A 54 -3.46 6.55 2.56
CA THR A 54 -4.37 7.29 3.46
C THR A 54 -5.61 7.81 2.74
N GLU A 55 -5.47 8.36 1.53
CA GLU A 55 -6.59 9.03 0.86
C GLU A 55 -7.37 8.08 -0.06
N GLU A 56 -6.66 7.22 -0.79
CA GLU A 56 -7.27 6.39 -1.84
C GLU A 56 -7.68 4.99 -1.32
N GLN A 57 -6.90 4.40 -0.43
CA GLN A 57 -7.12 3.01 0.03
C GLN A 57 -7.85 2.92 1.37
N ALA A 58 -7.51 3.75 2.36
CA ALA A 58 -8.08 3.66 3.71
C ALA A 58 -9.60 3.80 3.74
N ASN A 59 -10.14 4.78 3.01
CA ASN A 59 -11.57 5.06 2.94
C ASN A 59 -12.37 3.86 2.42
N ARG A 60 -11.76 3.02 1.57
CA ARG A 60 -12.41 1.85 0.98
C ARG A 60 -12.33 0.63 1.90
N CYS A 61 -11.23 0.47 2.64
CA CYS A 61 -11.13 -0.52 3.73
C CYS A 61 -12.19 -0.26 4.81
N ALA A 62 -12.37 1.01 5.24
CA ALA A 62 -13.31 1.40 6.30
C ALA A 62 -14.77 1.00 6.04
N ARG A 63 -15.18 0.81 4.78
CA ARG A 63 -16.56 0.45 4.41
C ARG A 63 -16.87 -1.04 4.61
N ILE A 64 -15.87 -1.90 4.71
CA ILE A 64 -16.04 -3.35 4.92
C ILE A 64 -16.20 -3.68 6.42
N TRP A 65 -15.85 -2.74 7.31
CA TRP A 65 -16.02 -2.87 8.76
C TRP A 65 -17.42 -2.44 9.24
N ARG A 66 -18.38 -2.21 8.34
CA ARG A 66 -19.79 -1.92 8.65
C ARG A 66 -20.65 -3.12 8.27
#